data_AF-A0AA88NUK3-F1
#
_entry.id   AF-A0AA88NUK3-F1
#
_cell.length_a   1.000
_cell.length_b   1.000
_cell.length_c   1.000
_cell.angle_alpha   90.00
_cell.angle_beta   90.00
_cell.angle_gamma   90.00
#
_symmetry.space_group_name_H-M   'P 1'
#
loop_
_entity.id
_entity.type
_entity.pdbx_description
1 polymer ?
#
loop_
_entity_poly.entity_id
_entity_poly.type
_entity_poly.pdbx_seq_one_letter_code
_entity_poly.pdbx_strand_id
1 'polypeptide(L)'
;MCKASARLQSGEESQIQATRDTPLSHFHFVVPSRPVSVSSLAMHLTELDQECLLHLFSYLDKDSRRSLSLTCVRLRQVFLDPQLWTLLHFRSLCELRRDNYVLGSSLRYLAVCWHSSRVKVCNIEDWMKTTFQKDLCRKHESLVSDFLERVCHICPNLLSLTLSGCGHITDRNVINVLQSCRRLRSLSLENCTRMTDSVLQAVVDHGHNLTDVRVDFCRNVTQSGLQKVRDKRPEVHLSAIHSADMIPDSKPEEKTEIRRALQKFLIFS
;
A
#
# COMPACT_ATOMS: atom_id res chain seq x y z
N MET A 1 24.16 -8.72 -36.11
CA MET A 1 23.31 -9.33 -37.17
C MET A 1 22.51 -8.22 -37.85
N CYS A 2 22.64 -8.15 -39.19
CA CYS A 2 21.95 -7.40 -40.27
C CYS A 2 21.07 -6.18 -39.93
N LYS A 3 21.42 -4.96 -40.38
CA LYS A 3 21.15 -4.34 -41.70
C LYS A 3 19.65 -4.23 -42.05
N ALA A 4 19.08 -3.04 -41.87
CA ALA A 4 17.83 -2.62 -42.51
C ALA A 4 18.16 -1.72 -43.71
N SER A 5 17.75 -2.17 -44.90
CA SER A 5 17.88 -1.48 -46.18
C SER A 5 16.55 -0.78 -46.46
N ALA A 6 16.57 0.55 -46.61
CA ALA A 6 15.42 1.32 -47.07
C ALA A 6 15.52 1.47 -48.59
N ARG A 7 14.51 0.97 -49.31
CA ARG A 7 14.34 1.11 -50.75
C ARG A 7 13.25 2.15 -51.00
N LEU A 8 13.62 3.24 -51.65
CA LEU A 8 12.73 4.22 -52.27
C LEU A 8 12.09 3.61 -53.52
N GLN A 9 10.79 3.87 -53.74
CA GLN A 9 10.28 4.22 -55.07
C GLN A 9 8.84 4.78 -54.99
N SER A 10 8.68 5.93 -55.67
CA SER A 10 7.49 6.50 -56.35
C SER A 10 6.18 6.62 -55.56
N GLY A 11 5.51 7.77 -55.47
CA GLY A 11 5.54 8.96 -56.31
C GLY A 11 4.09 9.33 -56.61
N GLU A 12 3.67 10.51 -56.16
CA GLU A 12 2.62 11.32 -56.80
C GLU A 12 2.61 12.69 -56.11
N GLU A 13 3.19 13.66 -56.79
CA GLU A 13 3.11 15.08 -56.47
C GLU A 13 1.73 15.59 -56.86
N SER A 14 1.10 16.38 -55.99
CA SER A 14 0.14 17.40 -56.40
C SER A 14 0.27 18.58 -55.46
N GLN A 15 0.84 19.65 -56.02
CA GLN A 15 1.05 20.96 -55.42
C GLN A 15 -0.28 21.57 -54.97
N ILE A 16 -0.32 22.16 -53.78
CA ILE A 16 -1.35 23.15 -53.42
C ILE A 16 -0.64 24.41 -52.93
N GLN A 17 -0.74 25.43 -53.77
CA GLN A 17 -0.27 26.79 -53.59
C GLN A 17 -1.04 27.47 -52.45
N ALA A 18 -0.32 28.09 -51.51
CA ALA A 18 -0.92 28.90 -50.46
C ALA A 18 -1.24 30.31 -50.98
N THR A 19 -2.50 30.72 -50.90
CA THR A 19 -2.91 32.13 -50.96
C THR A 19 -3.79 32.45 -49.75
N ARG A 20 -3.41 33.52 -49.04
CA ARG A 20 -4.19 34.15 -47.98
C ARG A 20 -5.32 34.97 -48.60
N ASP A 21 -6.50 34.92 -48.01
CA ASP A 21 -7.28 36.07 -47.51
C ASP A 21 -8.79 35.76 -47.42
N THR A 22 -9.33 35.98 -46.22
CA THR A 22 -10.73 35.86 -45.77
C THR A 22 -11.67 36.88 -46.46
N PRO A 23 -13.01 36.70 -46.49
CA PRO A 23 -13.87 37.02 -45.33
C PRO A 23 -15.08 36.11 -45.08
N LEU A 24 -15.58 36.23 -43.85
CA LEU A 24 -16.71 35.57 -43.21
C LEU A 24 -18.05 35.65 -43.96
N SER A 25 -18.77 34.52 -44.07
CA SER A 25 -20.24 34.52 -44.01
C SER A 25 -20.82 33.13 -43.64
N HIS A 26 -21.66 33.14 -42.61
CA HIS A 26 -22.78 32.23 -42.30
C HIS A 26 -22.72 30.77 -42.80
N PHE A 27 -22.39 29.84 -41.90
CA PHE A 27 -22.81 28.44 -42.04
C PHE A 27 -23.81 28.08 -40.94
N HIS A 28 -25.08 28.00 -41.33
CA HIS A 28 -26.11 27.26 -40.61
C HIS A 28 -25.70 25.78 -40.55
N PHE A 29 -25.43 25.26 -39.35
CA PHE A 29 -25.27 23.82 -39.14
C PHE A 29 -26.66 23.18 -39.15
N VAL A 30 -27.10 22.74 -40.32
CA VAL A 30 -28.23 21.81 -40.46
C VAL A 30 -27.73 20.45 -39.97
N VAL A 31 -28.28 19.96 -38.86
CA VAL A 31 -28.07 18.59 -38.39
C VAL A 31 -28.67 17.63 -39.42
N PRO A 32 -27.91 16.73 -40.07
CA PRO A 32 -28.52 15.73 -40.92
C PRO A 32 -29.15 14.65 -40.02
N SER A 33 -30.47 14.57 -40.11
CA SER A 33 -31.30 13.44 -39.68
C SER A 33 -30.69 12.11 -40.14
N ARG A 34 -30.30 11.27 -39.17
CA ARG A 34 -29.73 9.94 -39.42
C ARG A 34 -30.81 9.00 -39.98
N PRO A 35 -30.50 8.17 -40.99
CA PRO A 35 -31.36 7.07 -41.39
C PRO A 35 -31.28 5.94 -40.35
N VAL A 36 -32.43 5.31 -40.10
CA VAL A 36 -32.58 4.12 -39.26
C VAL A 36 -32.31 2.89 -40.12
N SER A 37 -31.27 2.08 -39.83
CA SER A 37 -31.26 0.65 -40.22
C SER A 37 -30.23 -0.21 -39.44
N VAL A 38 -30.78 -1.15 -38.66
CA VAL A 38 -30.35 -2.53 -38.34
C VAL A 38 -29.00 -2.79 -37.60
N SER A 39 -29.17 -3.19 -36.33
CA SER A 39 -28.34 -4.08 -35.48
C SER A 39 -26.85 -3.79 -35.28
N SER A 40 -26.55 -2.99 -34.26
CA SER A 40 -25.34 -3.21 -33.44
C SER A 40 -25.78 -3.95 -32.17
N LEU A 41 -25.70 -5.28 -32.19
CA LEU A 41 -25.77 -6.11 -30.97
C LEU A 41 -24.43 -6.07 -30.19
N ALA A 42 -23.65 -5.00 -30.33
CA ALA A 42 -22.51 -4.75 -29.47
C ALA A 42 -23.01 -3.97 -28.25
N MET A 43 -23.27 -4.68 -27.15
CA MET A 43 -23.42 -4.00 -25.85
C MET A 43 -22.11 -3.29 -25.54
N HIS A 44 -22.18 -1.97 -25.37
CA HIS A 44 -21.02 -1.21 -24.94
C HIS A 44 -20.86 -1.40 -23.43
N LEU A 45 -19.63 -1.58 -22.93
CA LEU A 45 -19.37 -1.83 -21.50
C LEU A 45 -20.06 -0.80 -20.58
N THR A 46 -20.15 0.46 -21.02
CA THR A 46 -20.78 1.55 -20.27
C THR A 46 -22.31 1.48 -20.16
N GLU A 47 -22.95 0.62 -20.95
CA GLU A 47 -24.40 0.39 -20.96
C GLU A 47 -24.82 -0.64 -19.90
N LEU A 48 -23.86 -1.38 -19.32
CA LEU A 48 -24.12 -2.26 -18.20
C LEU A 48 -24.57 -1.46 -16.96
N ASP A 49 -25.35 -2.12 -16.12
CA ASP A 49 -25.74 -1.57 -14.83
C ASP A 49 -24.54 -1.47 -13.86
N GLN A 50 -24.74 -0.74 -12.77
CA GLN A 50 -23.69 -0.46 -11.79
C GLN A 50 -23.16 -1.76 -11.14
N GLU A 51 -24.04 -2.72 -10.85
CA GLU A 51 -23.68 -3.97 -10.18
C GLU A 51 -22.80 -4.85 -11.07
N CYS A 52 -23.17 -4.99 -12.35
CA CYS A 52 -22.36 -5.70 -13.33
C CYS A 52 -21.00 -5.03 -13.53
N LEU A 53 -20.95 -3.70 -13.59
CA LEU A 53 -19.69 -2.96 -13.70
C LEU A 53 -18.81 -3.14 -12.46
N LEU A 54 -19.38 -3.09 -11.25
CA LEU A 54 -18.65 -3.35 -10.01
C LEU A 54 -18.11 -4.78 -9.96
N HIS A 55 -18.93 -5.76 -10.37
CA HIS A 55 -18.53 -7.16 -10.43
C HIS A 55 -17.37 -7.34 -11.42
N LEU A 56 -17.43 -6.75 -12.62
CA LEU A 56 -16.33 -6.79 -13.58
C LEU A 56 -15.06 -6.13 -13.04
N PHE A 57 -15.18 -4.95 -12.41
CA PHE A 57 -14.05 -4.25 -11.82
C PHE A 57 -13.42 -5.01 -10.63
N SER A 58 -14.21 -5.85 -9.95
CA SER A 58 -13.73 -6.64 -8.81
C SER A 58 -12.60 -7.61 -9.20
N TYR A 59 -12.57 -8.10 -10.45
CA TYR A 59 -11.52 -8.98 -10.98
C TYR A 59 -10.25 -8.24 -11.41
N LEU A 60 -10.29 -6.91 -11.51
CA LEU A 60 -9.16 -6.10 -11.92
C LEU A 60 -8.29 -5.72 -10.72
N ASP A 61 -6.99 -5.56 -10.94
CA ASP A 61 -6.12 -4.97 -9.94
C ASP A 61 -6.31 -3.44 -9.82
N LYS A 62 -5.79 -2.86 -8.74
CA LYS A 62 -5.96 -1.44 -8.41
C LYS A 62 -5.43 -0.49 -9.50
N ASP A 63 -4.34 -0.85 -10.17
CA ASP A 63 -3.75 -0.03 -11.24
C ASP A 63 -4.57 -0.11 -12.53
N SER A 64 -5.13 -1.28 -12.86
CA SER A 64 -6.03 -1.49 -14.00
C SER A 64 -7.37 -0.78 -13.78
N ARG A 65 -7.95 -0.86 -12.57
CA ARG A 65 -9.14 -0.09 -12.19
C ARG A 65 -8.91 1.40 -12.37
N ARG A 66 -7.77 1.93 -11.90
CA ARG A 66 -7.39 3.34 -12.13
C ARG A 66 -7.28 3.65 -13.61
N SER A 67 -6.63 2.80 -14.39
CA SER A 67 -6.42 3.03 -15.83
C SER A 67 -7.75 3.13 -16.57
N LEU A 68 -8.71 2.25 -16.27
CA LEU A 68 -10.07 2.32 -16.80
C LEU A 68 -10.83 3.57 -16.33
N SER A 69 -10.64 3.99 -15.08
CA SER A 69 -11.29 5.20 -14.54
C SER A 69 -10.93 6.48 -15.32
N LEU A 70 -9.80 6.49 -16.02
CA LEU A 70 -9.34 7.63 -16.82
C LEU A 70 -10.00 7.69 -18.21
N THR A 71 -10.70 6.64 -18.62
CA THR A 71 -11.27 6.56 -19.98
C THR A 71 -12.60 7.31 -20.11
N CYS A 72 -13.47 7.26 -19.10
CA CYS A 72 -14.74 7.99 -19.09
C CYS A 72 -15.31 8.19 -17.68
N VAL A 73 -16.26 9.12 -17.56
CA VAL A 73 -16.89 9.49 -16.28
C VAL A 73 -17.62 8.31 -15.62
N ARG A 74 -18.30 7.47 -16.42
CA ARG A 74 -19.04 6.29 -15.91
C ARG A 74 -18.10 5.31 -15.21
N LEU A 75 -16.98 4.96 -15.83
CA LEU A 75 -15.98 4.06 -15.22
C LEU A 75 -15.24 4.71 -14.06
N ARG A 76 -15.10 6.05 -14.07
CA ARG A 76 -14.61 6.80 -12.90
C ARG A 76 -15.54 6.68 -11.70
N GLN A 77 -16.84 6.71 -11.90
CA GLN A 77 -17.82 6.53 -10.81
C GLN A 77 -17.72 5.12 -10.20
N VAL A 78 -17.57 4.09 -11.04
CA VAL A 78 -17.36 2.70 -10.59
C VAL A 78 -16.06 2.59 -9.77
N PHE A 79 -14.97 3.21 -10.23
CA PHE A 79 -13.70 3.23 -9.50
C PHE A 79 -13.82 3.90 -8.12
N LEU A 80 -14.62 4.96 -8.00
CA LEU A 80 -14.80 5.70 -6.75
C LEU A 80 -15.72 4.99 -5.75
N ASP A 81 -16.39 3.91 -6.16
CA ASP A 81 -17.30 3.16 -5.30
C ASP A 81 -16.52 2.44 -4.17
N PRO A 82 -16.82 2.70 -2.89
CA PRO A 82 -16.15 2.05 -1.77
C PRO A 82 -16.26 0.52 -1.79
N GLN A 83 -17.34 -0.05 -2.34
CA GLN A 83 -17.55 -1.50 -2.38
C GLN A 83 -16.47 -2.23 -3.18
N LEU A 84 -15.80 -1.53 -4.10
CA LEU A 84 -14.73 -2.09 -4.90
C LEU A 84 -13.43 -2.33 -4.08
N TRP A 85 -13.30 -1.66 -2.93
CA TRP A 85 -12.05 -1.58 -2.15
C TRP A 85 -12.11 -2.36 -0.85
N THR A 86 -12.71 -3.56 -0.87
CA THR A 86 -12.75 -4.45 0.30
C THR A 86 -11.38 -5.03 0.67
N LEU A 87 -10.48 -5.13 -0.30
CA LEU A 87 -9.12 -5.62 -0.13
C LEU A 87 -8.13 -4.63 -0.76
N LEU A 88 -7.16 -4.19 0.03
CA LEU A 88 -6.01 -3.42 -0.42
C LEU A 88 -4.72 -4.14 -0.06
N HIS A 89 -3.92 -4.41 -1.09
CA HIS A 89 -2.60 -4.99 -0.93
C HIS A 89 -1.55 -4.14 -1.63
N PHE A 90 -0.56 -3.68 -0.89
CA PHE A 90 0.53 -2.84 -1.35
C PHE A 90 1.85 -3.61 -1.23
N ARG A 91 2.57 -3.75 -2.34
CA ARG A 91 3.87 -4.45 -2.39
C ARG A 91 5.06 -3.49 -2.37
N SER A 92 4.79 -2.20 -2.46
CA SER A 92 5.79 -1.13 -2.47
C SER A 92 5.19 0.16 -1.92
N LEU A 93 5.99 0.92 -1.16
CA LEU A 93 5.60 2.24 -0.62
C LEU A 93 5.23 3.24 -1.72
N CYS A 94 5.76 3.08 -2.94
CA CYS A 94 5.41 3.96 -4.06
C CYS A 94 3.93 3.84 -4.44
N GLU A 95 3.29 2.70 -4.16
CA GLU A 95 1.88 2.46 -4.48
C GLU A 95 0.96 3.23 -3.54
N LEU A 96 1.36 3.49 -2.29
CA LEU A 96 0.57 4.24 -1.32
C LEU A 96 0.42 5.73 -1.68
N ARG A 97 1.32 6.27 -2.53
CA ARG A 97 1.26 7.66 -3.05
C ARG A 97 0.41 7.80 -4.30
N ARG A 98 -0.01 6.70 -4.92
CA ARG A 98 -0.84 6.75 -6.13
C ARG A 98 -2.29 6.94 -5.73
N ASP A 99 -3.05 7.71 -6.49
CA ASP A 99 -4.53 7.75 -6.35
C ASP A 99 -5.17 6.54 -7.05
N ASN A 100 -4.56 5.35 -6.91
CA ASN A 100 -5.06 4.11 -7.52
C ASN A 100 -5.92 3.29 -6.55
N TYR A 101 -6.32 3.87 -5.42
CA TYR A 101 -7.21 3.26 -4.44
C TYR A 101 -8.13 4.32 -3.83
N VAL A 102 -9.21 3.84 -3.20
CA VAL A 102 -10.09 4.66 -2.36
C VAL A 102 -10.20 4.00 -0.99
N LEU A 103 -10.04 4.78 0.06
CA LEU A 103 -10.32 4.32 1.43
C LEU A 103 -11.79 4.56 1.75
N GLY A 104 -12.40 3.61 2.44
CA GLY A 104 -13.79 3.71 2.85
C GLY A 104 -14.16 2.65 3.88
N SER A 105 -15.36 2.77 4.42
CA SER A 105 -15.90 1.84 5.42
C SER A 105 -16.08 0.41 4.90
N SER A 106 -15.95 0.17 3.59
CA SER A 106 -15.97 -1.13 2.94
C SER A 106 -14.65 -1.89 3.03
N LEU A 107 -13.54 -1.25 3.39
CA LEU A 107 -12.25 -1.94 3.56
C LEU A 107 -12.36 -3.00 4.66
N ARG A 108 -11.89 -4.22 4.36
CA ARG A 108 -11.89 -5.38 5.27
C ARG A 108 -10.48 -5.94 5.46
N TYR A 109 -9.69 -5.99 4.38
CA TYR A 109 -8.36 -6.59 4.37
C TYR A 109 -7.34 -5.57 3.89
N LEU A 110 -6.36 -5.25 4.73
CA LEU A 110 -5.27 -4.36 4.39
C LEU A 110 -3.93 -5.07 4.59
N ALA A 111 -3.12 -5.09 3.55
CA ALA A 111 -1.77 -5.64 3.60
C ALA A 111 -0.78 -4.63 3.00
N VAL A 112 0.18 -4.18 3.81
CA VAL A 112 1.33 -3.39 3.36
C VAL A 112 2.56 -4.24 3.57
N CYS A 113 3.11 -4.75 2.47
CA CYS A 113 4.21 -5.69 2.52
C CYS A 113 5.39 -5.16 1.70
N TRP A 114 6.52 -4.98 2.36
CA TRP A 114 7.76 -4.53 1.76
C TRP A 114 8.79 -5.65 1.83
N HIS A 115 9.08 -6.26 0.70
CA HIS A 115 10.16 -7.21 0.57
C HIS A 115 11.05 -6.78 -0.59
N SER A 116 12.37 -6.77 -0.40
CA SER A 116 13.26 -6.71 -1.54
C SER A 116 13.15 -8.05 -2.27
N SER A 117 12.80 -8.03 -3.56
CA SER A 117 12.80 -9.25 -4.39
C SER A 117 14.17 -9.94 -4.45
N ARG A 118 15.24 -9.26 -4.01
CA ARG A 118 16.60 -9.77 -3.97
C ARG A 118 17.05 -10.29 -2.60
N VAL A 119 16.32 -10.02 -1.51
CA VAL A 119 16.75 -10.39 -0.15
C VAL A 119 15.53 -10.86 0.66
N LYS A 120 15.45 -12.17 0.89
CA LYS A 120 14.34 -12.84 1.59
C LYS A 120 14.19 -12.44 3.07
N VAL A 121 15.21 -11.84 3.68
CA VAL A 121 15.15 -11.24 5.02
C VAL A 121 15.98 -9.97 4.96
N CYS A 122 15.34 -8.84 4.68
CA CYS A 122 16.04 -7.55 4.71
C CYS A 122 16.25 -7.20 6.19
N ASN A 123 17.46 -7.35 6.71
CA ASN A 123 17.85 -6.64 7.93
C ASN A 123 17.72 -5.14 7.60
N ILE A 124 16.99 -4.37 8.42
CA ILE A 124 16.83 -2.93 8.16
C ILE A 124 18.18 -2.21 8.11
N GLU A 125 19.19 -2.75 8.79
CA GLU A 125 20.58 -2.29 8.72
C GLU A 125 21.20 -2.44 7.33
N ASP A 126 20.82 -3.47 6.57
CA ASP A 126 21.24 -3.63 5.17
C ASP A 126 20.52 -2.66 4.24
N TRP A 127 19.29 -2.26 4.59
CA TRP A 127 18.57 -1.21 3.86
C TRP A 127 19.17 0.18 4.11
N MET A 128 19.96 0.39 5.16
CA MET A 128 20.56 1.69 5.50
C MET A 128 22.01 1.86 4.98
N LYS A 129 22.54 0.97 4.15
CA LYS A 129 23.96 1.01 3.73
C LYS A 129 24.28 2.10 2.70
N THR A 130 23.31 2.54 1.90
CA THR A 130 23.53 3.60 0.90
C THR A 130 22.82 4.91 1.26
N THR A 131 23.43 6.05 0.93
CA THR A 131 22.85 7.39 1.12
C THR A 131 21.49 7.54 0.43
N PHE A 132 21.31 6.94 -0.76
CA PHE A 132 20.03 6.91 -1.46
C PHE A 132 18.94 6.16 -0.68
N GLN A 133 19.27 5.01 -0.09
CA GLN A 133 18.30 4.29 0.72
C GLN A 133 17.99 5.03 2.02
N LYS A 134 18.95 5.71 2.66
CA LYS A 134 18.68 6.55 3.84
C LYS A 134 17.73 7.72 3.52
N ASP A 135 17.91 8.39 2.39
CA ASP A 135 17.00 9.47 1.97
C ASP A 135 15.61 8.96 1.57
N LEU A 136 15.56 7.78 0.94
CA LEU A 136 14.31 7.07 0.69
C LEU A 136 13.66 6.60 2.01
N CYS A 137 14.41 6.11 2.99
CA CYS A 137 13.88 5.79 4.33
C CYS A 137 13.29 7.04 4.99
N ARG A 138 14.04 8.14 5.02
CA ARG A 138 13.70 9.35 5.77
C ARG A 138 12.47 10.08 5.22
N LYS A 139 12.30 10.10 3.89
CA LYS A 139 11.06 10.62 3.25
C LYS A 139 9.88 9.64 3.35
N HIS A 140 10.11 8.40 3.75
CA HIS A 140 9.09 7.35 3.78
C HIS A 140 8.73 6.89 5.20
N GLU A 141 9.46 7.34 6.22
CA GLU A 141 9.25 6.99 7.64
C GLU A 141 7.87 7.40 8.14
N SER A 142 7.32 8.53 7.66
CA SER A 142 5.96 8.94 8.01
C SER A 142 4.90 8.28 7.14
N LEU A 143 5.25 7.75 5.96
CA LEU A 143 4.25 7.48 4.93
C LEU A 143 3.25 6.39 5.32
N VAL A 144 3.74 5.26 5.87
CA VAL A 144 2.84 4.21 6.35
C VAL A 144 2.14 4.65 7.62
N SER A 145 2.82 5.38 8.50
CA SER A 145 2.26 5.94 9.73
C SER A 145 1.05 6.85 9.43
N ASP A 146 1.20 7.82 8.52
CA ASP A 146 0.17 8.76 8.07
C ASP A 146 -0.96 8.02 7.33
N PHE A 147 -0.61 6.97 6.58
CA PHE A 147 -1.61 6.12 5.92
C PHE A 147 -2.45 5.33 6.94
N LEU A 148 -1.81 4.72 7.94
CA LEU A 148 -2.52 4.01 9.02
C LEU A 148 -3.38 4.95 9.84
N GLU A 149 -2.93 6.18 10.09
CA GLU A 149 -3.75 7.20 10.73
C GLU A 149 -5.02 7.49 9.91
N ARG A 150 -4.93 7.65 8.59
CA ARG A 150 -6.12 7.78 7.73
C ARG A 150 -7.02 6.54 7.78
N VAL A 151 -6.44 5.34 7.80
CA VAL A 151 -7.19 4.07 7.94
C VAL A 151 -7.98 4.06 9.24
N CYS A 152 -7.38 4.48 10.36
CA CYS A 152 -8.07 4.56 11.66
C CYS A 152 -9.32 5.45 11.61
N HIS A 153 -9.26 6.56 10.87
CA HIS A 153 -10.39 7.50 10.75
C HIS A 153 -11.47 7.05 9.75
N ILE A 154 -11.08 6.37 8.67
CA ILE A 154 -11.97 6.12 7.52
C ILE A 154 -12.50 4.68 7.47
N CYS A 155 -11.78 3.72 8.06
CA CYS A 155 -11.99 2.28 7.84
C CYS A 155 -12.34 1.50 9.14
N PRO A 156 -13.47 1.80 9.82
CA PRO A 156 -13.80 1.18 11.11
C PRO A 156 -14.10 -0.32 11.03
N ASN A 157 -14.37 -0.85 9.82
CA ASN A 157 -14.75 -2.25 9.59
C ASN A 157 -13.59 -3.16 9.20
N LEU A 158 -12.34 -2.72 9.40
CA LEU A 158 -11.17 -3.53 9.09
C LEU A 158 -11.18 -4.84 9.90
N LEU A 159 -10.96 -5.96 9.22
CA LEU A 159 -10.95 -7.30 9.81
C LEU A 159 -9.54 -7.90 9.87
N SER A 160 -8.67 -7.53 8.93
CA SER A 160 -7.30 -8.03 8.88
C SER A 160 -6.32 -6.92 8.50
N LEU A 161 -5.23 -6.85 9.26
CA LEU A 161 -4.09 -5.98 8.99
C LEU A 161 -2.81 -6.81 8.94
N THR A 162 -2.11 -6.71 7.82
CA THR A 162 -0.77 -7.27 7.63
C THR A 162 0.23 -6.16 7.34
N LEU A 163 1.26 -6.06 8.18
CA LEU A 163 2.41 -5.17 7.99
C LEU A 163 3.66 -6.03 7.94
N SER A 164 4.30 -6.10 6.77
CA SER A 164 5.54 -6.87 6.57
C SER A 164 6.66 -5.98 6.05
N GLY A 165 7.85 -6.08 6.63
CA GLY A 165 9.02 -5.27 6.27
C GLY A 165 8.86 -3.77 6.52
N CYS A 166 7.89 -3.39 7.36
CA CYS A 166 7.57 -1.99 7.66
C CYS A 166 8.40 -1.48 8.86
N GLY A 167 9.73 -1.53 8.80
CA GLY A 167 10.56 -1.30 10.01
C GLY A 167 10.58 0.12 10.61
N HIS A 168 9.87 1.09 10.02
CA HIS A 168 9.69 2.43 10.59
C HIS A 168 8.44 2.58 11.46
N ILE A 169 7.46 1.67 11.34
CA ILE A 169 6.23 1.74 12.13
C ILE A 169 6.55 1.59 13.61
N THR A 170 5.81 2.27 14.47
CA THR A 170 5.99 2.25 15.93
C THR A 170 4.80 1.64 16.62
N ASP A 171 4.96 1.21 17.87
CA ASP A 171 3.89 0.58 18.65
C ASP A 171 2.64 1.47 18.65
N ARG A 172 2.82 2.80 18.72
CA ARG A 172 1.74 3.79 18.66
C ARG A 172 0.87 3.67 17.42
N ASN A 173 1.45 3.39 16.25
CA ASN A 173 0.67 3.25 15.01
C ASN A 173 -0.28 2.05 15.10
N VAL A 174 0.20 0.92 15.59
CA VAL A 174 -0.60 -0.31 15.73
C VAL A 174 -1.61 -0.17 16.86
N ILE A 175 -1.24 0.45 17.98
CA ILE A 175 -2.15 0.78 19.10
C ILE A 175 -3.34 1.60 18.59
N ASN A 176 -3.10 2.65 17.82
CA ASN A 176 -4.16 3.48 17.25
C ASN A 176 -5.11 2.66 16.36
N VAL A 177 -4.57 1.73 15.56
CA VAL A 177 -5.39 0.82 14.75
C VAL A 177 -6.25 -0.07 15.64
N LEU A 178 -5.67 -0.69 16.67
CA LEU A 178 -6.41 -1.57 17.59
C LEU A 178 -7.54 -0.82 18.32
N GLN A 179 -7.31 0.43 18.70
CA GLN A 179 -8.32 1.27 19.36
C GLN A 179 -9.46 1.69 18.42
N SER A 180 -9.13 1.96 17.15
CA SER A 180 -10.08 2.51 16.16
C SER A 180 -10.84 1.39 15.43
N CYS A 181 -10.13 0.36 14.96
CA CYS A 181 -10.65 -0.75 14.18
C CYS A 181 -11.09 -1.90 15.09
N ARG A 182 -12.15 -1.68 15.88
CA ARG A 182 -12.61 -2.65 16.90
C ARG A 182 -13.08 -4.00 16.35
N ARG A 183 -13.30 -4.10 15.04
CA ARG A 183 -13.71 -5.35 14.35
C ARG A 183 -12.53 -6.19 13.89
N LEU A 184 -11.29 -5.74 14.13
CA LEU A 184 -10.09 -6.43 13.71
C LEU A 184 -10.02 -7.83 14.35
N ARG A 185 -9.82 -8.84 13.50
CA ARG A 185 -9.71 -10.26 13.88
C ARG A 185 -8.32 -10.81 13.69
N SER A 186 -7.60 -10.32 12.69
CA SER A 186 -6.26 -10.78 12.37
C SER A 186 -5.26 -9.63 12.33
N LEU A 187 -4.17 -9.76 13.07
CA LEU A 187 -3.03 -8.86 13.05
C LEU A 187 -1.76 -9.65 12.73
N SER A 188 -1.08 -9.29 11.65
CA SER A 188 0.20 -9.90 11.26
C SER A 188 1.27 -8.82 11.16
N LEU A 189 2.27 -8.91 12.03
CA LEU A 189 3.45 -8.05 12.05
C LEU A 189 4.66 -8.92 11.71
N GLU A 190 5.32 -8.61 10.60
CA GLU A 190 6.49 -9.36 10.14
C GLU A 190 7.65 -8.40 9.86
N ASN A 191 8.84 -8.70 10.39
CA ASN A 191 10.05 -7.90 10.19
C ASN A 191 9.83 -6.41 10.51
N CYS A 192 9.06 -6.13 11.56
CA CYS A 192 8.76 -4.77 12.03
C CYS A 192 9.68 -4.45 13.23
N THR A 193 10.90 -4.00 12.92
CA THR A 193 12.03 -3.91 13.87
C THR A 193 11.83 -2.97 15.05
N ARG A 194 10.93 -1.98 14.94
CA ARG A 194 10.62 -1.02 16.02
C ARG A 194 9.46 -1.46 16.92
N MET A 195 8.85 -2.63 16.68
CA MET A 195 7.80 -3.18 17.53
C MET A 195 8.38 -3.75 18.81
N THR A 196 7.77 -3.43 19.95
CA THR A 196 8.17 -3.93 21.27
C THR A 196 7.04 -4.69 21.95
N ASP A 197 7.29 -5.23 23.15
CA ASP A 197 6.24 -5.81 23.99
C ASP A 197 5.06 -4.87 24.28
N SER A 198 5.21 -3.56 24.04
CA SER A 198 4.11 -2.59 24.13
C SER A 198 2.97 -2.91 23.16
N VAL A 199 3.27 -3.41 21.95
CA VAL A 199 2.22 -3.83 20.99
C VAL A 199 1.45 -5.05 21.49
N LEU A 200 2.15 -5.98 22.16
CA LEU A 200 1.55 -7.17 22.76
C LEU A 200 0.64 -6.79 23.94
N GLN A 201 1.08 -5.84 24.77
CA GLN A 201 0.24 -5.31 25.84
C GLN A 201 -1.03 -4.65 25.27
N ALA A 202 -0.91 -3.90 24.17
CA ALA A 202 -2.06 -3.31 23.51
C ALA A 202 -3.01 -4.34 22.87
N VAL A 203 -2.49 -5.48 22.38
CA VAL A 203 -3.32 -6.60 21.92
C VAL A 203 -4.20 -7.12 23.07
N VAL A 204 -3.66 -7.22 24.29
CA VAL A 204 -4.45 -7.60 25.47
C VAL A 204 -5.49 -6.53 25.80
N ASP A 205 -5.09 -5.25 25.81
CA ASP A 205 -5.91 -4.17 26.34
C ASP A 205 -7.00 -3.69 25.36
N HIS A 206 -6.80 -3.84 24.05
CA HIS A 206 -7.68 -3.30 23.01
C HIS A 206 -8.12 -4.34 21.97
N GLY A 207 -7.40 -5.45 21.85
CA GLY A 207 -7.60 -6.46 20.82
C GLY A 207 -8.70 -7.48 21.11
N HIS A 208 -9.81 -7.09 21.75
CA HIS A 208 -10.82 -8.03 22.27
C HIS A 208 -11.41 -8.99 21.22
N ASN A 209 -11.51 -8.55 19.95
CA ASN A 209 -12.03 -9.34 18.83
C ASN A 209 -10.95 -10.04 17.99
N LEU A 210 -9.67 -9.86 18.34
CA LEU A 210 -8.58 -10.56 17.66
C LEU A 210 -8.68 -12.05 17.94
N THR A 211 -8.59 -12.84 16.88
CA THR A 211 -8.49 -14.30 16.90
C THR A 211 -7.09 -14.76 16.53
N ASP A 212 -6.39 -14.00 15.68
CA ASP A 212 -5.10 -14.39 15.12
C ASP A 212 -4.09 -13.24 15.27
N VAL A 213 -2.99 -13.51 15.96
CA VAL A 213 -1.89 -12.56 16.14
C VAL A 213 -0.59 -13.23 15.74
N ARG A 214 0.03 -12.72 14.67
CA ARG A 214 1.33 -13.16 14.20
C ARG A 214 2.35 -12.06 14.40
N VAL A 215 3.45 -12.38 15.07
CA VAL A 215 4.57 -11.48 15.31
C VAL A 215 5.86 -12.20 14.99
N ASP A 216 6.32 -12.11 13.75
CA ASP A 216 7.51 -12.80 13.25
C ASP A 216 8.61 -11.81 12.88
N PHE A 217 9.87 -12.22 13.04
CA PHE A 217 11.05 -11.39 12.79
C PHE A 217 11.02 -10.00 13.49
N CYS A 218 10.30 -9.87 14.61
CA CYS A 218 10.24 -8.65 15.42
C CYS A 218 11.20 -8.78 16.62
N ARG A 219 12.44 -8.30 16.46
CA ARG A 219 13.55 -8.53 17.42
C ARG A 219 13.32 -8.00 18.83
N ASN A 220 12.52 -6.95 18.98
CA ASN A 220 12.32 -6.31 20.27
C ASN A 220 11.06 -6.83 21.00
N VAL A 221 10.46 -7.91 20.48
CA VAL A 221 9.37 -8.64 21.11
C VAL A 221 9.94 -9.83 21.87
N THR A 222 9.71 -9.87 23.17
CA THR A 222 10.33 -10.85 24.06
C THR A 222 9.42 -12.04 24.34
N GLN A 223 10.01 -13.15 24.76
CA GLN A 223 9.27 -14.31 25.24
C GLN A 223 8.36 -13.98 26.43
N SER A 224 8.76 -13.03 27.30
CA SER A 224 7.93 -12.58 28.42
C SER A 224 6.67 -11.86 27.93
N GLY A 225 6.80 -10.99 26.94
CA GLY A 225 5.66 -10.31 26.30
C GLY A 225 4.68 -11.32 25.68
N LEU A 226 5.20 -12.30 24.95
CA LEU A 226 4.38 -13.36 24.33
C LEU A 226 3.64 -14.20 25.38
N GLN A 227 4.31 -14.56 26.48
CA GLN A 227 3.69 -15.32 27.55
C GLN A 227 2.54 -14.54 28.22
N LYS A 228 2.70 -13.23 28.45
CA LYS A 228 1.62 -12.39 28.98
C LYS A 228 0.37 -12.40 28.11
N VAL A 229 0.53 -12.42 26.78
CA VAL A 229 -0.61 -12.54 25.85
C VAL A 229 -1.26 -13.90 26.00
N ARG A 230 -0.48 -14.99 26.04
CA ARG A 230 -1.01 -16.35 26.22
C ARG A 230 -1.77 -16.51 27.53
N ASP A 231 -1.27 -15.90 28.61
CA ASP A 231 -1.88 -15.99 29.94
C ASP A 231 -3.19 -15.18 30.03
N LYS A 232 -3.23 -13.99 29.43
CA LYS A 232 -4.40 -13.08 29.50
C LYS A 232 -5.43 -13.28 28.39
N ARG A 233 -5.03 -13.84 27.24
CA ARG A 233 -5.82 -14.01 26.02
C ARG A 233 -5.58 -15.42 25.41
N PRO A 234 -5.86 -16.51 26.14
CA PRO A 234 -5.60 -17.88 25.67
C PRO A 234 -6.41 -18.27 24.42
N GLU A 235 -7.51 -17.57 24.14
CA GLU A 235 -8.34 -17.75 22.95
C GLU A 235 -7.69 -17.24 21.65
N VAL A 236 -6.65 -16.40 21.75
CA VAL A 236 -5.96 -15.86 20.60
C VAL A 236 -4.92 -16.85 20.09
N HIS A 237 -5.01 -17.17 18.79
CA HIS A 237 -3.96 -17.90 18.10
C HIS A 237 -2.72 -17.01 17.92
N LEU A 238 -1.76 -17.15 18.84
CA LEU A 238 -0.50 -16.39 18.85
C LEU A 238 0.64 -17.20 18.21
N SER A 239 1.20 -16.70 17.10
CA SER A 239 2.38 -17.27 16.44
C SER A 239 3.54 -16.28 16.42
N ALA A 240 4.71 -16.71 16.88
CA ALA A 240 5.94 -15.90 16.90
C ALA A 240 7.18 -16.80 16.75
N ILE A 241 7.27 -17.50 15.62
CA ILE A 241 8.23 -18.59 15.38
C ILE A 241 9.67 -18.07 15.47
N HIS A 242 9.93 -16.89 14.91
CA HIS A 242 11.29 -16.36 14.80
C HIS A 242 11.55 -15.17 15.73
N SER A 243 10.55 -14.62 16.41
CA SER A 243 10.73 -13.41 17.23
C SER A 243 11.24 -13.72 18.64
N ALA A 244 10.71 -14.78 19.27
CA ALA A 244 10.99 -15.12 20.67
C ALA A 244 12.48 -15.44 20.95
N ASP A 245 13.18 -16.00 19.97
CA ASP A 245 14.58 -16.42 20.09
C ASP A 245 15.58 -15.33 19.64
N MET A 246 15.10 -14.18 19.15
CA MET A 246 15.99 -13.10 18.75
C MET A 246 16.43 -12.27 19.94
N ILE A 247 17.73 -11.94 19.98
CA ILE A 247 18.30 -11.05 20.99
C ILE A 247 17.69 -9.65 20.78
N PRO A 248 16.98 -9.09 21.78
CA PRO A 248 16.46 -7.73 21.67
C PRO A 248 17.60 -6.73 21.55
N ASP A 249 17.40 -5.69 20.73
CA ASP A 249 18.32 -4.56 20.71
C ASP A 249 18.28 -3.92 22.10
N SER A 250 19.35 -4.09 22.88
CA SER A 250 19.48 -3.49 24.21
C SER A 250 19.46 -1.97 24.08
N LYS A 251 18.88 -1.26 25.08
CA LYS A 251 18.76 0.20 25.07
C LYS A 251 20.12 0.86 24.74
N PRO A 252 20.17 1.86 23.84
CA PRO A 252 21.42 2.52 23.44
C PRO A 252 22.22 3.20 24.56
N GLU A 253 21.70 3.25 25.79
CA GLU A 253 22.22 4.10 26.86
C GLU A 253 23.25 3.39 27.75
N GLU A 254 23.09 2.10 28.06
CA GLU A 254 23.98 1.39 28.99
C GLU A 254 25.40 1.18 28.44
N LYS A 255 25.56 0.91 27.14
CA LYS A 255 26.89 0.74 26.53
C LYS A 255 27.69 2.03 26.44
N THR A 256 27.02 3.18 26.47
CA THR A 256 27.68 4.49 26.33
C THR A 256 28.25 4.96 27.66
N GLU A 257 27.56 4.69 28.77
CA GLU A 257 28.05 5.01 30.11
C GLU A 257 29.19 4.10 30.55
N ILE A 258 29.09 2.79 30.30
CA ILE A 258 30.18 1.85 30.61
C ILE A 258 31.43 2.17 29.77
N ARG A 259 31.28 2.48 28.47
CA ARG A 259 32.43 2.91 27.64
C ARG A 259 33.02 4.25 28.09
N ARG A 260 32.20 5.23 28.48
CA ARG A 260 32.68 6.52 29.00
C ARG A 260 33.35 6.39 30.38
N ALA A 261 32.81 5.53 31.25
CA ALA A 261 33.39 5.24 32.56
C ALA A 261 34.72 4.50 32.42
N LEU A 262 34.80 3.50 31.54
CA LEU A 262 36.04 2.77 31.22
C LEU A 262 37.08 3.65 30.52
N GLN A 263 36.66 4.54 29.60
CA GLN A 263 37.56 5.52 28.99
C GLN A 263 38.08 6.54 30.00
N LYS A 264 37.26 7.01 30.95
CA LYS A 264 37.74 7.88 32.03
C LYS A 264 38.72 7.15 32.94
N PHE A 265 38.48 5.90 33.30
CA PHE A 265 39.42 5.12 34.11
C PHE A 265 40.77 4.91 33.42
N LEU A 266 40.78 4.65 32.11
CA LEU A 266 42.01 4.45 31.33
C LEU A 266 42.81 5.73 31.05
N ILE A 267 42.22 6.92 31.20
CA ILE A 267 42.89 8.21 31.02
C ILE A 267 43.47 8.73 32.35
N PHE A 268 42.98 8.26 33.50
CA PHE A 268 43.39 8.71 34.84
C PHE A 268 44.10 7.62 35.68
N SER A 269 44.56 6.52 35.06
CA SER A 269 45.41 5.50 35.67
C SER A 269 46.81 5.54 35.09
#